data_AF-D9X8P0-F1
#
_entry.id   AF-D9X8P0-F1
#
_cell.length_a   1.000
_cell.length_b   1.000
_cell.length_c   1.000
_cell.angle_alpha   90.00
_cell.angle_beta   90.00
_cell.angle_gamma   90.00
#
_symmetry.space_group_name_H-M   'P 1'
#
loop_
_entity.id
_entity.type
_entity.pdbx_description
1 polymer ?
#
loop_
_entity_poly.entity_id
_entity_poly.type
_entity_poly.pdbx_seq_one_letter_code
_entity_poly.pdbx_strand_id
1 'polypeptide(L)'
;MRPVHFAAARRTPIGKLRGSLSSVRPDDLAATVVRALVAGVPALDPARVDDVYWGAANQAGEDNRNVARMAALLAGLPESVPGATVNRLCASGLEAVTTAARTIAAGEADIVIAGGSESMSRAPFVLPRPDEALPHRIETADTRLGWRLVNPAMRDLHGLLSMGETAEEVAARYGIPRERQDDFALRSHRQAALARKNGHFDDELLPVERPDGVVVDTDECVREDTSLEKLSRLKPVFRDGGHGHRGQRLPDERRRRRPPPGQRGRPERTGPGVSGPLRRRRLCRSPPRRHGHRPGPRHPQGAHPRGLEHRRPGRGRVQRGLRGPGPGLRRRTRHRPRPRQPERRRDRPRPPPGLLRRPHPDDAAPPHAADRGRARAGDDVRRGRAGQRAPGRTGLARGVAQPPGETAPHAPVRCT
;
A
#
# COMPACT_ATOMS: atom_id res chain seq x y z
N MET A 1 -29.41 0.05 -5.62
CA MET A 1 -27.97 0.35 -5.64
C MET A 1 -27.63 0.96 -6.96
N ARG A 2 -26.99 2.13 -6.95
CA ARG A 2 -26.54 2.80 -8.18
C ARG A 2 -25.46 1.94 -8.87
N PRO A 3 -25.43 1.87 -10.21
CA PRO A 3 -24.32 1.24 -10.91
C PRO A 3 -23.02 2.02 -10.62
N VAL A 4 -21.91 1.30 -10.50
CA VAL A 4 -20.58 1.86 -10.24
C VAL A 4 -19.67 1.56 -11.43
N HIS A 5 -18.97 2.58 -11.90
CA HIS A 5 -18.10 2.53 -13.08
C HIS A 5 -16.67 2.95 -12.70
N PHE A 6 -15.66 2.34 -13.32
CA PHE A 6 -14.29 2.84 -13.25
C PHE A 6 -14.02 3.74 -14.45
N ALA A 7 -13.66 5.00 -14.19
CA ALA A 7 -13.36 5.99 -15.21
C ALA A 7 -11.90 5.92 -15.70
N ALA A 8 -10.95 5.74 -14.79
CA ALA A 8 -9.52 5.68 -15.09
C ALA A 8 -8.77 4.82 -14.06
N ALA A 9 -7.60 4.30 -14.46
CA ALA A 9 -6.69 3.57 -13.59
C ALA A 9 -5.24 3.85 -14.02
N ARG A 10 -4.38 4.08 -13.03
CA ARG A 10 -2.95 4.36 -13.18
C ARG A 10 -2.19 3.82 -11.97
N ARG A 11 -0.90 3.57 -12.14
CA ARG A 11 0.04 3.16 -11.08
C ARG A 11 1.44 3.66 -11.38
N THR A 12 2.26 3.82 -10.35
CA THR A 12 3.71 3.96 -10.53
C THR A 12 4.33 2.62 -10.92
N PRO A 13 5.59 2.62 -11.38
CA PRO A 13 6.42 1.43 -11.35
C PRO A 13 6.50 0.81 -9.96
N ILE A 14 6.76 -0.49 -9.92
CA ILE A 14 7.06 -1.24 -8.70
C ILE A 14 8.58 -1.37 -8.59
N GLY A 15 9.16 -0.66 -7.63
CA GLY A 15 10.58 -0.75 -7.30
C GLY A 15 10.91 -1.92 -6.39
N LYS A 16 12.18 -2.35 -6.38
CA LYS A 16 12.71 -3.29 -5.39
C LYS A 16 12.85 -2.62 -4.02
N LEU A 17 12.94 -3.43 -2.97
CA LEU A 17 13.33 -2.96 -1.64
C LEU A 17 14.71 -2.28 -1.73
N ARG A 18 14.81 -1.04 -1.27
CA ARG A 18 16.02 -0.19 -1.39
C ARG A 18 16.48 0.01 -2.86
N GLY A 19 15.56 -0.12 -3.82
CA GLY A 19 15.79 0.07 -5.26
C GLY A 19 15.43 1.48 -5.75
N SER A 20 15.01 1.61 -7.01
CA SER A 20 14.80 2.89 -7.69
C SER A 20 13.88 3.88 -6.97
N LEU A 21 12.82 3.40 -6.34
CA LEU A 21 11.84 4.26 -5.66
C LEU A 21 12.16 4.50 -4.17
N SER A 22 13.29 4.02 -3.66
CA SER A 22 13.63 4.12 -2.23
C SER A 22 13.87 5.55 -1.73
N SER A 23 14.21 6.47 -2.63
CA SER A 23 14.36 7.90 -2.35
C SER A 23 13.04 8.66 -2.37
N VAL A 24 11.94 8.07 -2.83
CA VAL A 24 10.64 8.74 -3.00
C VAL A 24 9.76 8.44 -1.79
N ARG A 25 9.14 9.47 -1.23
CA ARG A 25 8.26 9.33 -0.07
C ARG A 25 6.91 8.67 -0.46
N PRO A 26 6.28 7.88 0.43
CA PRO A 26 5.00 7.21 0.15
C PRO A 26 3.81 8.16 -0.06
N ASP A 27 3.80 9.33 0.60
CA ASP A 27 2.81 10.38 0.40
C ASP A 27 2.97 11.05 -0.98
N ASP A 28 4.19 11.30 -1.43
CA ASP A 28 4.50 11.78 -2.78
C ASP A 28 4.16 10.76 -3.88
N LEU A 29 4.42 9.47 -3.64
CA LEU A 29 4.02 8.39 -4.55
C LEU A 29 2.49 8.36 -4.72
N ALA A 30 1.75 8.49 -3.61
CA ALA A 30 0.29 8.56 -3.65
C ALA A 30 -0.20 9.81 -4.39
N ALA A 31 0.37 10.98 -4.06
CA ALA A 31 0.03 12.25 -4.70
C ALA A 31 0.28 12.23 -6.22
N THR A 32 1.38 11.61 -6.67
CA THR A 32 1.69 11.44 -8.10
C THR A 32 0.58 10.70 -8.84
N VAL A 33 0.08 9.60 -8.26
CA VAL A 33 -1.01 8.82 -8.87
C VAL A 33 -2.31 9.60 -8.87
N VAL A 34 -2.67 10.24 -7.76
CA VAL A 34 -3.91 11.05 -7.65
C VAL A 34 -3.90 12.20 -8.67
N ARG A 35 -2.79 12.94 -8.75
CA ARG A 35 -2.62 14.06 -9.68
C ARG A 35 -2.77 13.60 -11.14
N ALA A 36 -2.11 12.50 -11.49
CA ALA A 36 -2.17 11.96 -12.84
C ALA A 36 -3.56 11.40 -13.21
N LEU A 37 -4.28 10.80 -12.25
CA LEU A 37 -5.66 10.35 -12.47
C LEU A 37 -6.59 11.53 -12.78
N VAL A 38 -6.50 12.61 -12.01
CA VAL A 38 -7.32 13.81 -12.22
C VAL A 38 -6.96 14.48 -13.54
N ALA A 39 -5.66 14.67 -13.82
CA ALA A 39 -5.19 15.24 -15.08
C ALA A 39 -5.58 14.39 -16.31
N GLY A 40 -5.65 13.06 -16.15
CA GLY A 40 -6.08 12.12 -17.18
C GLY A 40 -7.58 12.18 -17.50
N VAL A 41 -8.38 12.92 -16.74
CA VAL A 41 -9.82 13.11 -16.96
C VAL A 41 -10.13 14.62 -17.05
N PRO A 42 -9.86 15.28 -18.18
CA PRO A 42 -9.98 16.75 -18.30
C PRO A 42 -11.38 17.33 -18.05
N ALA A 43 -12.42 16.50 -18.15
CA ALA A 43 -13.80 16.90 -17.87
C ALA A 43 -14.18 16.82 -16.38
N LEU A 44 -13.31 16.28 -15.53
CA LEU A 44 -13.52 16.22 -14.09
C LEU A 44 -13.17 17.57 -13.47
N ASP A 45 -14.15 18.21 -12.84
CA ASP A 45 -13.89 19.28 -11.87
C ASP A 45 -13.34 18.65 -10.58
N PRO A 46 -12.10 18.97 -10.15
CA PRO A 46 -11.52 18.42 -8.93
C PRO A 46 -12.36 18.70 -7.67
N ALA A 47 -13.15 19.78 -7.64
CA ALA A 47 -14.02 20.11 -6.52
C ALA A 47 -15.22 19.17 -6.38
N ARG A 48 -15.51 18.37 -7.41
CA ARG A 48 -16.59 17.36 -7.40
C ARG A 48 -16.14 15.99 -6.88
N VAL A 49 -14.88 15.84 -6.48
CA VAL A 49 -14.43 14.62 -5.81
C VAL A 49 -15.01 14.61 -4.40
N ASP A 50 -15.88 13.66 -4.12
CA ASP A 50 -16.60 13.58 -2.84
C ASP A 50 -15.72 12.96 -1.74
N ASP A 51 -14.79 12.06 -2.09
CA ASP A 51 -13.87 11.44 -1.14
C ASP A 51 -12.65 10.80 -1.85
N VAL A 52 -11.60 10.57 -1.08
CA VAL A 52 -10.40 9.81 -1.47
C VAL A 52 -10.19 8.65 -0.50
N TYR A 53 -10.48 7.42 -0.93
CA TYR A 53 -10.13 6.22 -0.15
C TYR A 53 -8.76 5.70 -0.56
N TRP A 54 -7.84 5.57 0.39
CA TRP A 54 -6.49 5.12 0.08
C TRP A 54 -6.04 3.98 1.01
N GLY A 55 -5.55 2.90 0.42
CA GLY A 55 -5.03 1.77 1.18
C GLY A 55 -3.55 1.97 1.56
N ALA A 56 -3.22 1.83 2.85
CA ALA A 56 -1.85 1.80 3.34
C ALA A 56 -1.74 0.83 4.52
N ALA A 57 -0.76 -0.08 4.51
CA ALA A 57 -0.66 -1.11 5.56
C ALA A 57 0.16 -0.65 6.78
N ASN A 58 1.16 0.21 6.57
CA ASN A 58 2.07 0.63 7.65
C ASN A 58 1.55 1.84 8.45
N GLN A 59 1.51 3.03 7.83
CA GLN A 59 1.03 4.30 8.42
C GLN A 59 1.85 4.83 9.62
N ALA A 60 3.03 4.28 9.86
CA ALA A 60 3.93 4.76 10.92
C ALA A 60 4.97 5.75 10.40
N GLY A 61 5.25 5.77 9.09
CA GLY A 61 6.31 6.55 8.48
C GLY A 61 5.79 7.85 7.89
N GLU A 62 6.31 8.23 6.73
CA GLU A 62 5.86 9.39 5.97
C GLU A 62 4.41 9.21 5.42
N ASP A 63 3.85 8.01 5.54
CA ASP A 63 2.44 7.66 5.29
C ASP A 63 1.52 7.80 6.52
N ASN A 64 1.99 8.47 7.58
CA ASN A 64 1.25 8.67 8.82
C ASN A 64 0.05 9.63 8.69
N ARG A 65 -0.82 9.60 9.71
CA ARG A 65 -1.89 10.59 9.93
C ARG A 65 -2.79 10.80 8.70
N ASN A 66 -3.26 9.69 8.13
CA ASN A 66 -4.17 9.66 6.99
C ASN A 66 -3.53 10.09 5.65
N VAL A 67 -2.70 9.21 5.08
CA VAL A 67 -2.05 9.42 3.77
C VAL A 67 -3.02 9.72 2.63
N ALA A 68 -4.28 9.26 2.68
CA ALA A 68 -5.29 9.62 1.69
C ALA A 68 -5.51 11.14 1.62
N ARG A 69 -5.63 11.80 2.78
CA ARG A 69 -5.79 13.25 2.87
C ARG A 69 -4.50 13.97 2.49
N MET A 70 -3.34 13.45 2.92
CA MET A 70 -2.05 14.04 2.52
C MET A 70 -1.86 13.98 1.00
N ALA A 71 -2.14 12.83 0.37
CA ALA A 71 -2.05 12.65 -1.06
C ALA A 71 -3.01 13.56 -1.84
N ALA A 72 -4.25 13.73 -1.36
CA ALA A 72 -5.22 14.64 -1.98
C ALA A 72 -4.70 16.08 -2.00
N LEU A 73 -4.20 16.57 -0.86
CA LEU A 73 -3.66 17.93 -0.74
C LEU A 73 -2.39 18.11 -1.57
N LEU A 74 -1.43 17.19 -1.46
CA LEU A 74 -0.18 17.23 -2.23
C LEU A 74 -0.45 17.14 -3.74
N ALA A 75 -1.48 16.40 -4.17
CA ALA A 75 -1.92 16.32 -5.55
C ALA A 75 -2.57 17.62 -6.08
N GLY A 76 -2.82 18.59 -5.21
CA GLY A 76 -3.46 19.87 -5.56
C GLY A 76 -4.98 19.81 -5.65
N LEU A 77 -5.62 18.81 -5.03
CA LEU A 77 -7.08 18.83 -4.89
C LEU A 77 -7.51 19.96 -3.94
N PRO A 78 -8.71 20.51 -4.10
CA PRO A 78 -9.25 21.52 -3.18
C PRO A 78 -9.26 21.00 -1.74
N GLU A 79 -8.99 21.90 -0.78
CA GLU A 79 -8.98 21.55 0.64
C GLU A 79 -10.34 21.02 1.15
N SER A 80 -11.43 21.27 0.41
CA SER A 80 -12.75 20.74 0.69
C SER A 80 -12.90 19.24 0.43
N VAL A 81 -12.02 18.63 -0.37
CA VAL A 81 -12.10 17.20 -0.73
C VAL A 81 -11.60 16.33 0.43
N PRO A 82 -12.45 15.54 1.11
CA PRO A 82 -12.01 14.71 2.22
C PRO A 82 -11.14 13.53 1.74
N GLY A 83 -10.58 12.80 2.70
CA GLY A 83 -9.87 11.57 2.41
C GLY A 83 -9.81 10.67 3.64
N ALA A 84 -9.82 9.36 3.41
CA ALA A 84 -9.75 8.34 4.45
C ALA A 84 -8.81 7.20 4.08
N THR A 85 -7.88 6.90 4.97
CA THR A 85 -6.93 5.79 4.80
C THR A 85 -7.51 4.52 5.39
N VAL A 86 -7.53 3.43 4.61
CA VAL A 86 -8.04 2.13 5.05
C VAL A 86 -6.91 1.12 5.22
N ASN A 87 -7.00 0.29 6.26
CA ASN A 87 -6.02 -0.76 6.51
C ASN A 87 -6.68 -2.14 6.54
N ARG A 88 -6.36 -2.96 5.55
CA ARG A 88 -6.58 -4.41 5.51
C ARG A 88 -5.31 -5.13 5.05
N LEU A 89 -4.15 -4.69 5.58
CA LEU A 89 -2.83 -5.22 5.24
C LEU A 89 -2.62 -5.30 3.71
N CYS A 90 -2.22 -6.45 3.18
CA CYS A 90 -1.98 -6.67 1.74
C CYS A 90 -3.21 -6.36 0.86
N ALA A 91 -4.42 -6.30 1.44
CA ALA A 91 -5.66 -6.04 0.72
C ALA A 91 -6.13 -4.57 0.82
N SER A 92 -5.39 -3.67 1.47
CA SER A 92 -5.82 -2.29 1.74
C SER A 92 -6.23 -1.53 0.47
N GLY A 93 -5.45 -1.59 -0.61
CA GLY A 93 -5.79 -0.91 -1.86
C GLY A 93 -7.10 -1.42 -2.47
N LEU A 94 -7.38 -2.73 -2.33
CA LEU A 94 -8.64 -3.29 -2.79
C LEU A 94 -9.81 -3.00 -1.83
N GLU A 95 -9.55 -2.89 -0.53
CA GLU A 95 -10.53 -2.42 0.43
C GLU A 95 -10.96 -0.99 0.07
N ALA A 96 -10.03 -0.10 -0.25
CA ALA A 96 -10.32 1.27 -0.67
C ALA A 96 -11.28 1.31 -1.88
N VAL A 97 -10.98 0.53 -2.92
CA VAL A 97 -11.86 0.38 -4.10
C VAL A 97 -13.24 -0.17 -3.71
N THR A 98 -13.29 -1.10 -2.75
CA THR A 98 -14.55 -1.70 -2.30
C THR A 98 -15.37 -0.71 -1.48
N THR A 99 -14.73 0.09 -0.62
CA THR A 99 -15.36 1.16 0.15
C THR A 99 -15.93 2.22 -0.78
N ALA A 100 -15.12 2.74 -1.71
CA ALA A 100 -15.56 3.70 -2.73
C ALA A 100 -16.80 3.22 -3.50
N ALA A 101 -16.77 1.96 -3.96
CA ALA A 101 -17.90 1.39 -4.67
C ALA A 101 -19.15 1.25 -3.81
N ARG A 102 -19.02 0.97 -2.51
CA ARG A 102 -20.16 0.92 -1.58
C ARG A 102 -20.75 2.31 -1.37
N THR A 103 -19.91 3.31 -1.13
CA THR A 103 -20.32 4.71 -0.95
C THR A 103 -21.11 5.21 -2.16
N ILE A 104 -20.60 4.98 -3.38
CA ILE A 104 -21.31 5.36 -4.62
C ILE A 104 -22.61 4.55 -4.79
N ALA A 105 -22.56 3.23 -4.58
CA ALA A 105 -23.75 2.38 -4.74
C ALA A 105 -24.87 2.71 -3.75
N ALA A 106 -24.53 3.20 -2.56
CA ALA A 106 -25.43 3.69 -1.53
C ALA A 106 -26.01 5.07 -1.85
N GLY A 107 -25.42 5.82 -2.79
CA GLY A 107 -25.84 7.17 -3.14
C GLY A 107 -25.25 8.26 -2.24
N GLU A 108 -24.22 7.93 -1.46
CA GLU A 108 -23.54 8.87 -0.56
C GLU A 108 -22.44 9.68 -1.26
N ALA A 109 -21.98 9.22 -2.43
CA ALA A 109 -21.02 9.91 -3.28
C ALA A 109 -21.33 9.66 -4.76
N ASP A 110 -20.85 10.56 -5.62
CA ASP A 110 -20.90 10.44 -7.08
C ASP A 110 -19.52 10.12 -7.66
N ILE A 111 -18.46 10.75 -7.14
CA ILE A 111 -17.10 10.65 -7.66
C ILE A 111 -16.14 10.43 -6.50
N VAL A 112 -15.45 9.29 -6.51
CA VAL A 112 -14.50 8.91 -5.46
C VAL A 112 -13.20 8.45 -6.11
N ILE A 113 -12.07 8.91 -5.56
CA ILE A 113 -10.75 8.39 -5.93
C ILE A 113 -10.42 7.24 -4.99
N ALA A 114 -9.98 6.10 -5.55
CA ALA A 114 -9.63 4.93 -4.77
C ALA A 114 -8.31 4.31 -5.24
N GLY A 115 -7.45 3.95 -4.29
CA GLY A 115 -6.15 3.36 -4.59
C GLY A 115 -5.42 2.86 -3.35
N GLY A 116 -4.10 2.78 -3.44
CA GLY A 116 -3.23 2.45 -2.32
C GLY A 116 -1.77 2.64 -2.67
N SER A 117 -0.95 2.86 -1.64
CA SER A 117 0.50 2.98 -1.76
C SER A 117 1.17 2.34 -0.56
N GLU A 118 2.43 1.96 -0.73
CA GLU A 118 3.26 1.39 0.31
C GLU A 118 4.73 1.71 0.00
N SER A 119 5.51 2.08 1.02
CA SER A 119 6.96 2.27 0.88
C SER A 119 7.70 1.47 1.94
N MET A 120 7.88 0.17 1.67
CA MET A 120 8.63 -0.73 2.55
C MET A 120 10.10 -0.29 2.71
N SER A 121 10.67 0.37 1.70
CA SER A 121 12.03 0.92 1.76
C SER A 121 12.18 2.02 2.81
N ARG A 122 11.11 2.79 3.06
CA ARG A 122 11.08 3.94 3.97
C ARG A 122 10.25 3.69 5.23
N ALA A 123 9.83 2.45 5.45
CA ALA A 123 9.17 2.03 6.68
C ALA A 123 10.09 2.31 7.88
N PRO A 124 9.64 3.07 8.89
CA PRO A 124 10.49 3.46 9.99
C PRO A 124 10.68 2.32 10.99
N PHE A 125 11.62 2.51 11.91
CA PHE A 125 11.60 1.80 13.18
C PHE A 125 10.63 2.49 14.15
N VAL A 126 9.97 1.73 15.02
CA VAL A 126 9.15 2.25 16.12
C VAL A 126 9.77 1.88 17.45
N LEU A 127 9.57 2.73 18.45
CA LEU A 127 10.04 2.54 19.81
C LEU A 127 8.82 2.42 20.74
N PRO A 128 8.64 1.29 21.45
CA PRO A 128 7.70 1.24 22.57
C PRO A 128 7.98 2.36 23.56
N ARG A 129 6.92 2.96 24.12
CA ARG A 129 7.10 3.89 25.23
C ARG A 129 7.75 3.12 26.40
N PRO A 130 8.84 3.63 27.01
CA PRO A 130 9.39 3.02 28.21
C PRO A 130 8.38 3.04 29.35
N ASP A 131 8.29 1.94 30.10
CA ASP A 131 7.46 1.85 31.30
C ASP A 131 8.16 2.43 32.54
N GLU A 132 9.49 2.57 32.48
CA GLU A 132 10.32 3.15 33.53
C GLU A 132 10.86 4.55 33.14
N ALA A 133 11.05 5.42 34.13
CA ALA A 133 11.45 6.81 33.91
C ALA A 133 12.86 6.97 33.33
N LEU A 134 13.78 6.06 33.68
CA LEU A 134 15.18 6.07 33.25
C LEU A 134 15.55 4.69 32.72
N PRO A 135 15.17 4.35 31.48
CA PRO A 135 15.34 3.01 30.98
C PRO A 135 16.81 2.68 30.73
N HIS A 136 17.23 1.52 31.24
CA HIS A 136 18.59 1.03 30.99
C HIS A 136 18.75 0.44 29.59
N ARG A 137 17.64 0.16 28.89
CA ARG A 137 17.63 -0.41 27.55
C ARG A 137 16.48 0.14 26.71
N ILE A 138 16.77 0.39 25.44
CA ILE A 138 15.82 0.85 24.43
C ILE A 138 15.88 -0.15 23.27
N GLU A 139 14.75 -0.77 22.94
CA GLU A 139 14.62 -1.65 21.79
C GLU A 139 13.70 -1.01 20.74
N THR A 140 14.13 -1.03 19.49
CA THR A 140 13.29 -0.60 18.37
C THR A 140 12.72 -1.82 17.64
N ALA A 141 11.56 -1.64 17.00
CA ALA A 141 10.94 -2.64 16.16
C ALA A 141 10.84 -2.14 14.72
N ASP A 142 11.26 -2.96 13.76
CA ASP A 142 11.14 -2.66 12.33
C ASP A 142 9.67 -2.77 11.89
N THR A 143 9.15 -1.74 11.22
CA THR A 143 7.78 -1.73 10.70
C THR A 143 7.65 -2.25 9.28
N ARG A 144 8.77 -2.52 8.59
CA ARG A 144 8.83 -2.90 7.17
C ARG A 144 7.93 -4.06 6.81
N LEU A 145 7.95 -5.14 7.60
CA LEU A 145 7.12 -6.32 7.38
C LEU A 145 7.04 -7.17 8.64
N GLY A 146 5.87 -7.78 8.86
CA GLY A 146 5.71 -8.86 9.84
C GLY A 146 5.27 -8.39 11.22
N TRP A 147 5.39 -9.30 12.18
CA TRP A 147 4.98 -9.12 13.57
C TRP A 147 5.91 -8.15 14.30
N ARG A 148 5.33 -7.22 15.05
CA ARG A 148 6.00 -6.26 15.93
C ARG A 148 5.07 -5.91 17.08
N LEU A 149 5.61 -5.44 18.21
CA LEU A 149 4.82 -5.07 19.40
C LEU A 149 3.81 -6.17 19.76
N VAL A 150 4.30 -7.40 19.78
CA VAL A 150 3.46 -8.60 19.82
C VAL A 150 2.72 -8.69 21.14
N ASN A 151 1.40 -8.88 21.07
CA ASN A 151 0.60 -9.27 22.22
C ASN A 151 0.90 -10.75 22.59
N PRO A 152 1.32 -11.07 23.83
CA PRO A 152 1.57 -12.45 24.27
C PRO A 152 0.37 -13.38 24.03
N ALA A 153 -0.85 -12.93 24.31
CA ALA A 153 -2.06 -13.74 24.09
C ALA A 153 -2.26 -14.12 22.61
N MET A 154 -1.86 -13.26 21.66
CA MET A 154 -1.90 -13.60 20.24
C MET A 154 -0.94 -14.74 19.88
N ARG A 155 0.25 -14.76 20.51
CA ARG A 155 1.22 -15.85 20.36
C ARG A 155 0.61 -17.16 20.84
N ASP A 156 0.01 -17.15 22.02
CA ASP A 156 -0.49 -18.37 22.66
C ASP A 156 -1.73 -18.92 21.95
N LEU A 157 -2.66 -18.05 21.55
CA LEU A 157 -3.91 -18.45 20.90
C LEU A 157 -3.73 -18.87 19.44
N HIS A 158 -2.86 -18.19 18.69
CA HIS A 158 -2.82 -18.32 17.23
C HIS A 158 -1.43 -18.58 16.65
N GLY A 159 -0.37 -18.33 17.42
CA GLY A 159 1.01 -18.35 16.95
C GLY A 159 1.37 -17.10 16.14
N LEU A 160 2.65 -16.96 15.83
CA LEU A 160 3.23 -15.78 15.17
C LEU A 160 3.99 -16.16 13.90
N LEU A 161 3.46 -17.12 13.15
CA LEU A 161 4.08 -17.53 11.89
C LEU A 161 4.30 -16.30 11.01
N SER A 162 5.51 -16.16 10.50
CA SER A 162 5.84 -15.22 9.44
C SER A 162 5.04 -15.56 8.18
N MET A 163 4.90 -14.59 7.28
CA MET A 163 4.17 -14.80 6.03
C MET A 163 4.75 -15.97 5.21
N GLY A 164 6.07 -16.11 5.20
CA GLY A 164 6.75 -17.23 4.56
C GLY A 164 6.42 -18.58 5.18
N GLU A 165 6.44 -18.69 6.51
CA GLU A 165 6.05 -19.93 7.20
C GLU A 165 4.58 -20.30 6.96
N THR A 166 3.67 -19.33 6.85
CA THR A 166 2.28 -19.64 6.48
C THR A 166 2.17 -20.16 5.04
N ALA A 167 3.04 -19.73 4.12
CA ALA A 167 3.09 -20.25 2.77
C ALA A 167 3.54 -21.72 2.77
N GLU A 168 4.56 -22.04 3.59
CA GLU A 168 4.99 -23.43 3.83
C GLU A 168 3.84 -24.29 4.40
N GLU A 169 3.07 -23.78 5.36
CA GLU A 169 1.88 -24.46 5.92
C GLU A 169 0.80 -24.73 4.87
N VAL A 170 0.57 -23.76 3.97
CA VAL A 170 -0.38 -23.93 2.86
C VAL A 170 0.14 -24.98 1.88
N ALA A 171 1.41 -24.91 1.49
CA ALA A 171 2.00 -25.86 0.56
C ALA A 171 2.01 -27.28 1.12
N ALA A 172 2.37 -27.47 2.40
CA ALA A 172 2.34 -28.75 3.08
C ALA A 172 0.91 -29.32 3.15
N ARG A 173 -0.08 -28.52 3.57
CA ARG A 173 -1.48 -28.98 3.69
C ARG A 173 -2.06 -29.44 2.36
N TYR A 174 -1.75 -28.73 1.28
CA TYR A 174 -2.33 -29.02 -0.04
C TYR A 174 -1.43 -29.87 -0.93
N GLY A 175 -0.31 -30.38 -0.41
CA GLY A 175 0.65 -31.18 -1.16
C GLY A 175 1.14 -30.46 -2.42
N ILE A 176 1.53 -29.18 -2.31
CA ILE A 176 2.03 -28.37 -3.42
C ILE A 176 3.56 -28.53 -3.50
N PRO A 177 4.08 -29.38 -4.39
CA PRO A 177 5.49 -29.69 -4.42
C PRO A 177 6.30 -28.51 -4.98
N ARG A 178 7.59 -28.46 -4.64
CA ARG A 178 8.50 -27.34 -4.97
C ARG A 178 8.53 -27.06 -6.47
N GLU A 179 8.55 -28.10 -7.31
CA GLU A 179 8.60 -27.97 -8.77
C GLU A 179 7.40 -27.19 -9.30
N ARG A 180 6.20 -27.41 -8.72
CA ARG A 180 4.99 -26.67 -9.12
C ARG A 180 5.04 -25.20 -8.70
N GLN A 181 5.70 -24.89 -7.59
CA GLN A 181 5.90 -23.51 -7.12
C GLN A 181 6.89 -22.78 -8.03
N ASP A 182 8.03 -23.42 -8.35
CA ASP A 182 9.04 -22.87 -9.26
C ASP A 182 8.48 -22.68 -10.68
N ASP A 183 7.72 -23.67 -11.19
CA ASP A 183 7.01 -23.58 -12.46
C ASP A 183 6.03 -22.39 -12.49
N PHE A 184 5.33 -22.14 -11.39
CA PHE A 184 4.42 -21.00 -11.27
C PHE A 184 5.20 -19.67 -11.30
N ALA A 185 6.28 -19.57 -10.53
CA ALA A 185 7.14 -18.39 -10.49
C ALA A 185 7.75 -18.09 -11.87
N LEU A 186 8.26 -19.10 -12.57
CA LEU A 186 8.82 -18.95 -13.92
C LEU A 186 7.77 -18.46 -14.93
N ARG A 187 6.57 -19.05 -14.92
CA ARG A 187 5.47 -18.60 -15.78
C ARG A 187 5.12 -17.14 -15.49
N SER A 188 5.09 -16.74 -14.22
CA SER A 188 4.80 -15.35 -13.82
C SER A 188 5.83 -14.38 -14.39
N HIS A 189 7.13 -14.64 -14.24
CA HIS A 189 8.20 -13.78 -14.78
C HIS A 189 8.14 -13.70 -16.31
N ARG A 190 7.97 -14.84 -16.99
CA ARG A 190 7.85 -14.88 -18.46
C ARG A 190 6.64 -14.10 -18.96
N GLN A 191 5.49 -14.23 -18.30
CA GLN A 191 4.28 -13.50 -18.68
C GLN A 191 4.44 -12.00 -18.46
N ALA A 192 5.03 -11.57 -17.34
CA ALA A 192 5.29 -10.17 -17.07
C ALA A 192 6.29 -9.57 -18.08
N ALA A 193 7.37 -10.28 -18.40
CA ALA A 193 8.34 -9.86 -19.41
C ALA A 193 7.71 -9.71 -20.80
N LEU A 194 6.89 -10.69 -21.21
CA LEU A 194 6.14 -10.61 -22.47
C LEU A 194 5.13 -9.46 -22.47
N ALA A 195 4.43 -9.23 -21.36
CA ALA A 195 3.47 -8.13 -21.23
C ALA A 195 4.16 -6.78 -21.39
N ARG A 196 5.31 -6.59 -20.72
CA ARG A 196 6.16 -5.40 -20.88
C ARG A 196 6.62 -5.23 -22.32
N LYS A 197 7.20 -6.26 -22.94
CA LYS A 197 7.68 -6.20 -24.33
C LYS A 197 6.57 -5.85 -25.33
N ASN A 198 5.33 -6.25 -25.02
CA ASN A 198 4.16 -5.99 -25.87
C ASN A 198 3.43 -4.68 -25.52
N GLY A 199 3.97 -3.84 -24.62
CA GLY A 199 3.37 -2.57 -24.22
C GLY A 199 2.06 -2.70 -23.42
N HIS A 200 1.82 -3.83 -22.76
CA HIS A 200 0.58 -4.02 -22.00
C HIS A 200 0.52 -3.20 -20.70
N PHE A 201 1.64 -2.62 -20.27
CA PHE A 201 1.71 -1.77 -19.07
C PHE A 201 1.72 -0.27 -19.40
N ASP A 202 1.86 0.11 -20.67
CA ASP A 202 2.07 1.49 -21.09
C ASP A 202 0.89 2.40 -20.71
N ASP A 203 -0.34 1.87 -20.79
CA ASP A 203 -1.55 2.61 -20.44
C ASP A 203 -1.74 2.81 -18.92
N GLU A 204 -1.10 1.99 -18.09
CA GLU A 204 -1.25 2.03 -16.63
C GLU A 204 -0.06 2.67 -15.90
N LEU A 205 1.14 2.67 -16.49
CA LEU A 205 2.35 3.17 -15.85
C LEU A 205 2.46 4.70 -15.88
N LEU A 206 2.83 5.26 -14.74
CA LEU A 206 3.16 6.67 -14.56
C LEU A 206 4.63 6.78 -14.17
N PRO A 207 5.49 7.38 -15.00
CA PRO A 207 6.87 7.67 -14.62
C PRO A 207 6.92 8.50 -13.33
N VAL A 208 7.88 8.17 -12.47
CA VAL A 208 8.14 8.88 -11.21
C VAL A 208 9.51 9.50 -11.29
N GLU A 209 9.59 10.81 -11.16
CA GLU A 209 10.85 11.52 -11.01
C GLU A 209 11.31 11.45 -9.55
N ARG A 210 12.55 11.02 -9.34
CA ARG A 210 13.20 10.99 -8.03
C ARG A 210 13.73 12.38 -7.67
N PRO A 211 14.05 12.63 -6.38
CA PRO A 211 14.63 13.92 -5.96
C PRO A 211 15.96 14.29 -6.64
N ASP A 212 16.68 13.33 -7.22
CA ASP A 212 17.91 13.53 -7.98
C ASP A 212 17.67 13.75 -9.49
N GLY A 213 16.41 13.91 -9.90
CA GLY A 213 15.99 14.13 -11.30
C GLY A 213 15.93 12.87 -12.15
N VAL A 214 16.28 11.69 -11.59
CA VAL A 214 16.21 10.43 -12.34
C VAL A 214 14.77 9.98 -12.46
N VAL A 215 14.33 9.77 -13.71
CA VAL A 215 12.99 9.24 -14.01
C VAL A 215 12.99 7.71 -13.92
N VAL A 216 12.04 7.18 -13.17
CA VAL A 216 11.75 5.75 -13.04
C VAL A 216 10.45 5.47 -13.75
N ASP A 217 10.48 4.70 -14.84
CA ASP A 217 9.32 4.40 -15.69
C ASP A 217 9.02 2.89 -15.83
N THR A 218 9.86 2.04 -15.26
CA THR A 218 9.84 0.59 -15.49
C THR A 218 9.82 -0.20 -14.19
N ASP A 219 8.99 -1.25 -14.12
CA ASP A 219 8.98 -2.19 -13.01
C ASP A 219 10.33 -2.91 -12.85
N GLU A 220 10.95 -2.82 -11.67
CA GLU A 220 12.26 -3.42 -11.41
C GLU A 220 12.20 -4.92 -11.09
N CYS A 221 11.03 -5.41 -10.65
CA CYS A 221 10.88 -6.74 -10.07
C CYS A 221 10.83 -7.88 -11.09
N VAL A 222 10.68 -7.59 -12.39
CA VAL A 222 10.60 -8.59 -13.46
C VAL A 222 12.01 -9.09 -13.81
N ARG A 223 12.23 -10.41 -13.69
CA ARG A 223 13.50 -11.08 -13.97
C ARG A 223 13.39 -11.92 -15.25
N GLU A 224 13.76 -11.33 -16.38
CA GLU A 224 13.65 -12.00 -17.69
C GLU A 224 14.53 -13.24 -17.82
N ASP A 225 15.66 -13.25 -17.11
CA ASP A 225 16.66 -14.31 -17.10
C ASP A 225 16.30 -15.46 -16.15
N THR A 226 15.10 -15.46 -15.56
CA THR A 226 14.61 -16.53 -14.68
C THR A 226 14.52 -17.85 -15.45
N SER A 227 15.10 -18.92 -14.88
CA SER A 227 15.03 -20.28 -15.40
C SER A 227 14.66 -21.27 -14.30
N LEU A 228 14.15 -22.45 -14.66
CA LEU A 228 13.89 -23.52 -13.68
C LEU A 228 15.18 -23.92 -12.95
N GLU A 229 16.30 -24.01 -13.67
CA GLU A 229 17.62 -24.33 -13.09
C GLU A 229 18.04 -23.31 -12.01
N LYS A 230 17.84 -22.02 -12.27
CA LYS A 230 18.12 -20.98 -11.26
C LYS A 230 17.19 -21.09 -10.06
N LEU A 231 15.90 -21.33 -10.30
CA LEU A 231 14.90 -21.44 -9.23
C LEU A 231 15.11 -22.68 -8.36
N SER A 232 15.44 -23.83 -8.95
CA SER A 232 15.63 -25.10 -8.23
C SER A 232 16.87 -25.09 -7.33
N ARG A 233 17.85 -24.22 -7.61
CA ARG A 233 19.05 -24.03 -6.78
C ARG A 233 18.82 -23.10 -5.57
N LEU A 234 17.70 -22.38 -5.50
CA LEU A 234 17.41 -21.49 -4.38
C LEU A 234 17.11 -22.30 -3.11
N LYS A 235 17.85 -22.00 -2.05
CA LYS A 235 17.64 -22.59 -0.72
C LYS A 235 16.30 -22.11 -0.14
N PRO A 236 15.55 -22.98 0.55
CA PRO A 236 14.42 -22.55 1.37
C PRO A 236 14.85 -21.50 2.39
N VAL A 237 13.98 -20.53 2.68
CA VAL A 237 14.29 -19.38 3.55
C VAL A 237 13.62 -19.50 4.93
N PHE A 238 12.46 -20.16 5.02
CA PHE A 238 11.61 -20.10 6.21
C PHE A 238 11.60 -21.38 7.06
N ARG A 239 12.04 -22.51 6.50
CA ARG A 239 12.19 -23.79 7.21
C ARG A 239 13.35 -24.59 6.63
N ASP A 240 14.21 -25.12 7.50
CA ASP A 240 15.22 -26.10 7.11
C ASP A 240 14.53 -27.37 6.58
N GLY A 241 14.96 -27.83 5.39
CA GLY A 241 14.29 -28.93 4.68
C GLY A 241 12.97 -28.55 4.00
N GLY A 242 12.65 -27.24 3.88
CA GLY A 242 11.49 -26.73 3.14
C GLY A 242 11.32 -27.40 1.77
N HIS A 243 10.24 -28.19 1.67
CA HIS A 243 9.82 -29.02 0.53
C HIS A 243 10.87 -30.01 -0.03
N GLY A 244 11.78 -30.49 0.82
CA GLY A 244 12.43 -31.77 0.63
C GLY A 244 11.46 -32.91 0.95
N HIS A 245 11.26 -33.79 -0.03
CA HIS A 245 10.49 -35.03 0.02
C HIS A 245 10.23 -35.66 1.42
N ARG A 246 8.95 -35.76 1.79
CA ARG A 246 8.42 -37.01 2.36
C ARG A 246 7.33 -37.50 1.41
N GLY A 247 7.65 -38.55 0.66
CA GLY A 247 6.81 -39.07 -0.41
C GLY A 247 5.48 -39.59 0.09
N GLN A 248 4.39 -39.04 -0.44
CA GLN A 248 3.15 -39.76 -0.64
C GLN A 248 2.76 -39.55 -2.11
N ARG A 249 2.95 -40.59 -2.93
CA ARG A 249 2.44 -40.64 -4.30
C ARG A 249 0.91 -40.62 -4.22
N LEU A 250 0.26 -39.61 -4.80
CA LEU A 250 -1.16 -39.69 -5.14
C LEU A 250 -1.30 -40.33 -6.54
N PRO A 251 -2.29 -41.22 -6.75
CA PRO A 251 -2.44 -41.94 -8.01
C PRO A 251 -2.84 -41.02 -9.17
N ASP A 252 -2.38 -41.41 -10.35
CA ASP A 252 -2.48 -40.75 -11.63
C ASP A 252 -3.94 -40.58 -12.11
N GLU A 253 -4.51 -39.37 -11.96
CA GLU A 253 -5.82 -39.04 -12.54
C GLU A 253 -5.68 -38.39 -13.94
N ARG A 254 -5.73 -39.29 -14.92
CA ARG A 254 -6.21 -39.16 -16.32
C ARG A 254 -6.56 -37.74 -16.82
N ARG A 255 -5.76 -37.30 -17.80
CA ARG A 255 -6.05 -36.28 -18.83
C ARG A 255 -7.48 -36.36 -19.35
N ARG A 256 -8.25 -35.27 -19.25
CA ARG A 256 -9.48 -35.06 -20.06
C ARG A 256 -9.21 -34.08 -21.21
N ARG A 257 -9.54 -34.54 -22.41
CA ARG A 257 -9.36 -33.87 -23.72
C ARG A 257 -10.25 -32.63 -23.86
N ARG A 258 -9.80 -31.69 -24.69
CA ARG A 258 -10.45 -30.41 -24.99
C ARG A 258 -11.13 -30.52 -26.38
N PRO A 259 -12.39 -30.08 -26.58
CA PRO A 259 -12.99 -30.05 -27.92
C PRO A 259 -12.59 -28.78 -28.69
N PRO A 260 -12.65 -28.80 -30.04
CA PRO A 260 -12.23 -27.68 -30.91
C PRO A 260 -13.27 -26.54 -30.94
N PRO A 261 -12.88 -25.31 -31.33
CA PRO A 261 -13.77 -24.16 -31.31
C PRO A 261 -14.65 -24.08 -32.57
N GLY A 262 -15.97 -23.99 -32.36
CA GLY A 262 -16.93 -23.59 -33.38
C GLY A 262 -17.06 -22.06 -33.48
N GLN A 263 -17.20 -21.55 -34.72
CA GLN A 263 -17.40 -20.13 -35.03
C GLN A 263 -18.85 -19.69 -34.74
N ARG A 264 -19.07 -18.57 -34.03
CA ARG A 264 -20.34 -17.81 -34.06
C ARG A 264 -20.15 -16.31 -33.79
N GLY A 265 -20.71 -15.50 -34.70
CA GLY A 265 -21.46 -14.25 -34.49
C GLY A 265 -20.78 -13.01 -33.89
N ARG A 266 -20.68 -11.93 -34.68
CA ARG A 266 -20.38 -10.55 -34.24
C ARG A 266 -21.63 -9.88 -33.63
N PRO A 267 -21.50 -9.10 -32.55
CA PRO A 267 -22.41 -7.99 -32.25
C PRO A 267 -21.74 -6.62 -32.44
N GLU A 268 -22.59 -5.62 -32.68
CA GLU A 268 -22.31 -4.25 -33.14
C GLU A 268 -21.55 -3.35 -32.15
N ARG A 269 -21.02 -2.26 -32.71
CA ARG A 269 -20.12 -1.27 -32.08
C ARG A 269 -20.90 -0.18 -31.32
N THR A 270 -20.41 0.19 -30.13
CA THR A 270 -20.72 1.47 -29.46
C THR A 270 -19.42 2.10 -28.90
N GLY A 271 -19.35 3.44 -28.93
CA GLY A 271 -18.18 4.30 -28.67
C GLY A 271 -17.66 4.35 -27.22
N PRO A 272 -16.86 5.39 -26.85
CA PRO A 272 -15.59 5.21 -26.16
C PRO A 272 -15.69 4.89 -24.65
N GLY A 273 -14.90 3.90 -24.23
CA GLY A 273 -14.02 4.01 -23.05
C GLY A 273 -14.54 3.65 -21.65
N VAL A 274 -15.79 3.25 -21.45
CA VAL A 274 -16.27 2.86 -20.10
C VAL A 274 -15.98 1.38 -19.84
N SER A 275 -15.15 1.08 -18.84
CA SER A 275 -15.00 -0.28 -18.35
C SER A 275 -16.30 -0.73 -17.65
N GLY A 276 -16.76 -1.95 -17.93
CA GLY A 276 -18.09 -2.43 -17.52
C GLY A 276 -18.37 -2.35 -16.01
N PRO A 277 -19.64 -2.44 -15.58
CA PRO A 277 -20.05 -2.18 -14.20
C PRO A 277 -19.35 -3.11 -13.21
N LEU A 278 -18.96 -2.56 -12.05
CA LEU A 278 -18.36 -3.36 -10.98
C LEU A 278 -19.33 -4.45 -10.50
N ARG A 279 -18.92 -5.71 -10.63
CA ARG A 279 -19.68 -6.85 -10.11
C ARG A 279 -19.46 -6.98 -8.59
N ARG A 280 -20.48 -7.47 -7.87
CA ARG A 280 -20.48 -7.61 -6.40
C ARG A 280 -19.19 -8.32 -5.91
N ARG A 281 -18.49 -7.68 -4.96
CA ARG A 281 -17.32 -8.25 -4.26
C ARG A 281 -17.68 -8.68 -2.83
N ARG A 282 -17.09 -9.78 -2.37
CA ARG A 282 -17.19 -10.27 -0.98
C ARG A 282 -15.80 -10.53 -0.40
N LEU A 283 -15.64 -10.20 0.88
CA LEU A 283 -14.49 -10.62 1.70
C LEU A 283 -14.58 -12.12 1.95
N CYS A 284 -13.44 -12.80 1.98
CA CYS A 284 -13.32 -14.20 2.35
C CYS A 284 -12.56 -14.28 3.68
N ARG A 285 -12.89 -15.28 4.51
CA ARG A 285 -12.27 -15.50 5.82
C ARG A 285 -11.31 -16.68 5.73
N SER A 286 -10.16 -16.55 6.38
CA SER A 286 -9.17 -17.63 6.52
C SER A 286 -8.49 -17.52 7.89
N PRO A 287 -8.13 -18.66 8.53
CA PRO A 287 -7.38 -18.63 9.78
C PRO A 287 -6.00 -17.96 9.62
N PRO A 288 -5.44 -17.28 10.65
CA PRO A 288 -4.15 -16.58 10.56
C PRO A 288 -3.00 -17.45 10.06
N ARG A 289 -2.89 -18.70 10.54
CA ARG A 289 -1.86 -19.67 10.10
C ARG A 289 -1.92 -20.04 8.61
N ARG A 290 -2.99 -19.64 7.91
CA ARG A 290 -3.28 -19.99 6.51
C ARG A 290 -3.85 -18.80 5.74
N HIS A 291 -3.43 -17.58 6.06
CA HIS A 291 -3.97 -16.39 5.39
C HIS A 291 -3.73 -16.39 3.87
N GLY A 292 -2.72 -17.13 3.38
CA GLY A 292 -2.47 -17.34 1.96
C GLY A 292 -3.51 -18.24 1.27
N HIS A 293 -4.31 -18.99 2.04
CA HIS A 293 -5.42 -19.76 1.49
C HIS A 293 -6.62 -18.86 1.26
N ARG A 294 -7.14 -18.86 0.03
CA ARG A 294 -8.48 -18.35 -0.27
C ARG A 294 -9.40 -19.53 -0.59
N PRO A 295 -10.51 -19.72 0.14
CA PRO A 295 -11.45 -20.77 -0.18
C PRO A 295 -12.00 -20.59 -1.59
N GLY A 296 -12.03 -21.68 -2.36
CA GLY A 296 -12.59 -21.67 -3.71
C GLY A 296 -14.08 -21.29 -3.72
N PRO A 297 -14.64 -20.93 -4.88
CA PRO A 297 -16.02 -20.47 -4.99
C PRO A 297 -17.07 -21.50 -4.56
N ARG A 298 -16.71 -22.79 -4.48
CA ARG A 298 -17.58 -23.87 -3.98
C ARG A 298 -17.51 -24.09 -2.47
N HIS A 299 -16.61 -23.40 -1.78
CA HIS A 299 -16.50 -23.49 -0.32
C HIS A 299 -17.62 -22.66 0.34
N PRO A 300 -18.17 -23.06 1.49
CA PRO A 300 -19.24 -22.30 2.18
C PRO A 300 -18.85 -20.86 2.53
N GLN A 301 -17.55 -20.62 2.72
CA GLN A 301 -16.95 -19.29 2.97
C GLN A 301 -16.37 -18.64 1.69
N GLY A 302 -16.52 -19.29 0.53
CA GLY A 302 -16.12 -18.79 -0.77
C GLY A 302 -17.07 -17.68 -1.24
N ALA A 303 -16.52 -16.66 -1.89
CA ALA A 303 -17.31 -15.58 -2.44
C ALA A 303 -18.17 -16.07 -3.63
N HIS A 304 -19.43 -16.41 -3.38
CA HIS A 304 -20.45 -16.54 -4.44
C HIS A 304 -21.00 -15.15 -4.81
N PRO A 305 -20.78 -14.65 -6.04
CA PRO A 305 -21.65 -13.63 -6.59
C PRO A 305 -23.01 -14.28 -6.91
N ARG A 306 -24.07 -13.91 -6.18
CA ARG A 306 -25.45 -14.31 -6.53
C ARG A 306 -25.74 -13.84 -7.96
N GLY A 307 -26.17 -14.75 -8.84
CA GLY A 307 -26.62 -14.43 -10.20
C GLY A 307 -25.58 -14.52 -11.33
N LEU A 308 -24.40 -15.10 -11.09
CA LEU A 308 -23.45 -15.39 -12.17
C LEU A 308 -23.38 -16.90 -12.43
N GLU A 309 -24.04 -17.35 -13.49
CA GLU A 309 -23.68 -18.63 -14.12
C GLU A 309 -22.19 -18.61 -14.50
N HIS A 310 -21.51 -19.74 -14.35
CA HIS A 310 -20.09 -19.92 -14.66
C HIS A 310 -19.80 -19.72 -16.17
N ARG A 311 -19.88 -18.50 -16.66
CA ARG A 311 -19.17 -18.09 -17.88
C ARG A 311 -17.73 -17.81 -17.48
N ARG A 312 -16.80 -18.58 -18.07
CA ARG A 312 -15.36 -18.26 -18.05
C ARG A 312 -15.21 -16.77 -18.37
N PRO A 313 -14.40 -15.99 -17.61
CA PRO A 313 -14.05 -14.63 -18.01
C PRO A 313 -13.56 -14.68 -19.45
N GLY A 314 -14.26 -13.99 -20.35
CA GLY A 314 -13.97 -14.03 -21.77
C GLY A 314 -12.56 -13.53 -22.05
N ARG A 315 -11.85 -14.21 -22.98
CA ARG A 315 -10.67 -13.63 -23.63
C ARG A 315 -11.13 -12.51 -24.56
N GLY A 316 -11.48 -11.36 -23.99
CA GLY A 316 -11.70 -10.15 -24.76
C GLY A 316 -10.38 -9.72 -25.38
N ARG A 317 -10.24 -9.87 -26.69
CA ARG A 317 -9.12 -9.27 -27.44
C ARG A 317 -9.25 -7.76 -27.32
N VAL A 318 -8.25 -7.11 -26.73
CA VAL A 318 -8.06 -5.66 -26.81
C VAL A 318 -7.96 -5.31 -28.30
N GLN A 319 -8.88 -4.49 -28.79
CA GLN A 319 -8.84 -4.01 -30.17
C GLN A 319 -7.64 -3.07 -30.31
N ARG A 320 -6.80 -3.33 -31.31
CA ARG A 320 -5.64 -2.53 -31.69
C ARG A 320 -6.09 -1.11 -32.06
N GLY A 321 -5.53 -0.11 -31.39
CA GLY A 321 -5.66 1.30 -31.73
C GLY A 321 -4.99 1.62 -33.07
N LEU A 322 -5.71 2.36 -33.91
CA LEU A 322 -5.32 2.80 -35.25
C LEU A 322 -4.29 3.94 -35.18
N ARG A 323 -3.36 3.93 -36.15
CA ARG A 323 -2.46 5.04 -36.48
C ARG A 323 -3.26 6.28 -36.87
N GLY A 324 -2.94 7.44 -36.31
CA GLY A 324 -3.48 8.72 -36.74
C GLY A 324 -2.77 9.27 -37.98
N PRO A 325 -3.44 10.05 -38.84
CA PRO A 325 -2.79 11.06 -39.65
C PRO A 325 -2.99 12.46 -39.04
N GLY A 326 -1.94 13.26 -39.12
CA GLY A 326 -1.94 14.69 -38.84
C GLY A 326 -2.72 15.53 -39.87
N PRO A 327 -2.52 16.86 -39.88
CA PRO A 327 -3.61 17.81 -39.71
C PRO A 327 -4.16 18.39 -41.02
N GLY A 328 -5.43 18.78 -41.01
CA GLY A 328 -5.96 19.64 -42.06
C GLY A 328 -7.47 19.88 -41.98
N LEU A 329 -7.82 21.17 -42.04
CA LEU A 329 -9.07 21.77 -42.51
C LEU A 329 -10.10 22.26 -41.48
N ARG A 330 -10.01 23.59 -41.36
CA ARG A 330 -10.97 24.59 -40.89
C ARG A 330 -12.43 24.27 -41.22
N ARG A 331 -13.33 24.60 -40.29
CA ARG A 331 -14.58 25.34 -40.61
C ARG A 331 -15.10 26.13 -39.40
N ARG A 332 -15.16 27.45 -39.63
CA ARG A 332 -16.00 28.51 -39.02
C ARG A 332 -17.48 28.06 -38.99
N THR A 333 -18.42 28.53 -38.17
CA THR A 333 -18.61 29.68 -37.28
C THR A 333 -19.97 29.50 -36.57
N ARG A 334 -20.21 30.11 -35.41
CA ARG A 334 -21.18 31.21 -35.17
C ARG A 334 -21.54 31.34 -33.68
N HIS A 335 -21.15 32.47 -33.11
CA HIS A 335 -21.64 33.06 -31.88
C HIS A 335 -23.10 33.53 -32.01
N ARG A 336 -23.85 33.46 -30.90
CA ARG A 336 -24.78 34.54 -30.48
C ARG A 336 -24.82 34.65 -28.93
N PRO A 337 -25.11 35.84 -28.37
CA PRO A 337 -24.81 36.21 -26.98
C PRO A 337 -25.99 36.10 -25.99
N ARG A 338 -25.65 36.25 -24.70
CA ARG A 338 -26.40 36.07 -23.42
C ARG A 338 -27.64 36.99 -23.24
N PRO A 339 -28.40 36.82 -22.13
CA PRO A 339 -28.24 37.82 -21.05
C PRO A 339 -28.26 37.29 -19.60
N ARG A 340 -27.46 38.03 -18.81
CA ARG A 340 -27.35 38.31 -17.36
C ARG A 340 -28.24 37.59 -16.32
N GLN A 341 -27.54 37.20 -15.23
CA GLN A 341 -28.04 36.87 -13.89
C GLN A 341 -28.74 38.04 -13.18
N PRO A 342 -29.38 37.76 -12.03
CA PRO A 342 -29.07 38.49 -10.82
C PRO A 342 -28.57 37.58 -9.67
N GLU A 343 -27.47 38.00 -9.06
CA GLU A 343 -26.97 37.53 -7.77
C GLU A 343 -28.00 37.79 -6.66
N ARG A 344 -28.24 36.83 -5.76
CA ARG A 344 -28.54 37.10 -4.35
C ARG A 344 -27.82 36.13 -3.43
N ARG A 345 -27.39 36.70 -2.31
CA ARG A 345 -26.42 36.24 -1.32
C ARG A 345 -26.99 35.23 -0.33
N ARG A 346 -26.07 34.36 0.15
CA ARG A 346 -25.89 33.81 1.51
C ARG A 346 -27.13 33.33 2.28
N ASP A 347 -27.12 32.05 2.68
CA ASP A 347 -27.34 31.67 4.07
C ASP A 347 -26.70 30.32 4.43
N ARG A 348 -26.23 30.26 5.67
CA ARG A 348 -25.46 29.18 6.33
C ARG A 348 -26.32 27.95 6.68
N PRO A 349 -25.69 26.79 6.97
CA PRO A 349 -26.38 25.51 7.15
C PRO A 349 -27.30 25.46 8.38
N ARG A 350 -28.46 24.82 8.22
CA ARG A 350 -29.35 24.42 9.33
C ARG A 350 -28.79 23.18 10.05
N PRO A 351 -28.65 23.18 11.38
CA PRO A 351 -28.52 21.95 12.14
C PRO A 351 -29.92 21.31 12.34
N PRO A 352 -30.02 19.98 12.52
CA PRO A 352 -31.27 19.35 12.91
C PRO A 352 -31.69 19.78 14.33
N PRO A 353 -33.00 19.80 14.65
CA PRO A 353 -33.52 20.32 15.90
C PRO A 353 -33.13 19.42 17.07
N GLY A 354 -32.72 20.04 18.17
CA GLY A 354 -32.45 19.39 19.44
C GLY A 354 -33.72 18.90 20.12
N LEU A 355 -33.60 17.77 20.81
CA LEU A 355 -34.33 17.51 22.05
C LEU A 355 -33.30 17.55 23.18
N LEU A 356 -33.15 18.75 23.74
CA LEU A 356 -32.57 18.97 25.05
C LEU A 356 -33.56 18.43 26.09
N ARG A 357 -33.22 17.34 26.76
CA ARG A 357 -33.64 17.15 28.15
C ARG A 357 -32.59 17.84 29.01
N ARG A 358 -32.98 18.95 29.67
CA ARG A 358 -32.19 19.59 30.72
C ARG A 358 -32.05 18.63 31.91
N PRO A 359 -30.89 18.55 32.58
CA PRO A 359 -30.81 18.02 33.94
C PRO A 359 -31.40 19.04 34.92
N HIS A 360 -32.16 18.54 35.90
CA HIS A 360 -32.62 19.32 37.06
C HIS A 360 -31.43 19.54 38.01
N PRO A 361 -31.25 20.73 38.61
CA PRO A 361 -30.30 20.93 39.69
C PRO A 361 -30.92 20.35 40.95
N ASP A 362 -30.25 19.38 41.56
CA ASP A 362 -30.36 18.91 42.95
C ASP A 362 -29.97 17.42 42.96
N ASP A 363 -28.66 17.17 42.91
CA ASP A 363 -28.02 15.96 43.40
C ASP A 363 -26.53 16.31 43.62
N ALA A 364 -26.31 17.14 44.64
CA ALA A 364 -24.98 17.40 45.19
C ALA A 364 -24.69 16.37 46.28
N ALA A 365 -23.62 15.59 46.10
CA ALA A 365 -22.96 14.86 47.17
C ALA A 365 -21.47 15.29 47.24
N PRO A 366 -20.87 15.37 48.44
CA PRO A 366 -19.83 16.36 48.76
C PRO A 366 -18.39 15.89 48.46
N PRO A 367 -17.42 16.83 48.34
CA PRO A 367 -16.01 16.49 48.26
C PRO A 367 -15.44 16.25 49.66
N HIS A 368 -14.76 15.11 49.85
CA HIS A 368 -13.92 14.90 51.02
C HIS A 368 -12.68 15.81 50.97
N ALA A 369 -12.50 16.54 52.05
CA ALA A 369 -11.39 17.45 52.32
C ALA A 369 -10.27 16.79 53.15
N ALA A 370 -9.14 17.51 53.20
CA ALA A 370 -7.88 17.32 53.92
C ALA A 370 -6.82 16.51 53.13
N ASP A 371 -5.58 16.96 52.94
CA ASP A 371 -4.82 17.93 53.73
C ASP A 371 -3.78 18.71 52.90
N ARG A 372 -3.47 19.92 53.37
CA ARG A 372 -2.63 20.95 52.75
C ARG A 372 -1.17 20.79 53.16
N GLY A 373 -0.27 20.85 52.19
CA GLY A 373 1.16 21.15 52.41
C GLY A 373 1.62 22.26 51.47
N ARG A 374 1.73 23.48 51.98
CA ARG A 374 2.22 24.69 51.28
C ARG A 374 3.76 24.74 51.28
N ALA A 375 4.37 25.12 50.14
CA ALA A 375 5.49 26.08 50.05
C ALA A 375 5.78 26.38 48.57
N ARG A 376 5.25 27.49 48.03
CA ARG A 376 5.93 28.78 47.72
C ARG A 376 6.85 28.76 46.49
N ALA A 377 6.45 29.54 45.50
CA ALA A 377 7.27 30.06 44.40
C ALA A 377 8.32 31.05 44.92
N GLY A 378 9.48 31.10 44.26
CA GLY A 378 10.53 32.07 44.48
C GLY A 378 11.33 32.27 43.20
N ASP A 379 11.49 33.54 42.83
CA ASP A 379 12.03 34.08 41.60
C ASP A 379 13.54 33.89 41.38
N ASP A 380 13.93 34.09 40.12
CA ASP A 380 15.21 34.60 39.59
C ASP A 380 16.43 34.75 40.52
N VAL A 381 17.54 34.07 40.18
CA VAL A 381 18.90 34.64 40.33
C VAL A 381 19.80 34.21 39.16
N ARG A 382 20.38 35.22 38.52
CA ARG A 382 21.41 35.15 37.46
C ARG A 382 22.81 34.76 37.98
N ARG A 383 23.62 34.18 37.08
CA ARG A 383 25.09 34.29 36.91
C ARG A 383 26.03 33.84 38.04
N GLY A 384 27.00 33.00 37.67
CA GLY A 384 28.31 32.92 38.35
C GLY A 384 29.17 31.72 37.92
N ARG A 385 30.12 31.91 36.99
CA ARG A 385 31.32 31.07 36.85
C ARG A 385 32.47 31.76 37.60
N ALA A 386 33.27 30.99 38.34
CA ALA A 386 34.73 30.83 38.15
C ALA A 386 35.47 30.34 39.41
N GLY A 387 36.40 29.40 39.19
CA GLY A 387 37.63 29.23 39.98
C GLY A 387 37.60 28.19 41.10
N GLN A 388 38.65 27.46 41.45
CA GLN A 388 40.03 27.32 40.98
C GLN A 388 40.59 26.05 41.67
N ARG A 389 41.49 25.31 41.00
CA ARG A 389 42.85 24.93 41.46
C ARG A 389 43.42 23.76 40.63
N ALA A 390 44.45 24.10 39.85
CA ALA A 390 45.56 23.21 39.45
C ALA A 390 46.78 23.58 40.35
N PRO A 391 48.05 23.14 40.13
CA PRO A 391 48.59 22.17 39.15
C PRO A 391 49.69 21.23 39.72
N GLY A 392 50.20 20.32 38.87
CA GLY A 392 51.48 19.64 39.06
C GLY A 392 52.05 19.16 37.71
N ARG A 393 53.01 19.92 37.18
CA ARG A 393 53.81 19.63 35.97
C ARG A 393 55.08 18.86 36.36
N THR A 394 55.55 17.95 35.50
CA THR A 394 56.92 17.93 34.93
C THR A 394 56.99 16.87 33.83
N GLY A 395 57.73 17.17 32.75
CA GLY A 395 58.06 16.23 31.69
C GLY A 395 59.58 16.13 31.50
N LEU A 396 60.04 15.24 30.62
CA LEU A 396 61.18 15.39 29.70
C LEU A 396 61.43 14.09 28.89
N ALA A 397 62.24 14.22 27.84
CA ALA A 397 62.19 13.50 26.56
C ALA A 397 63.33 12.46 26.32
N ARG A 398 63.27 11.85 25.11
CA ARG A 398 64.29 11.10 24.30
C ARG A 398 64.38 9.58 24.60
N GLY A 399 64.39 8.61 23.67
CA GLY A 399 64.41 8.55 22.21
C GLY A 399 65.52 7.60 21.71
N VAL A 400 65.21 6.45 21.07
CA VAL A 400 66.13 5.64 20.21
C VAL A 400 65.32 4.83 19.16
N ALA A 401 65.96 4.56 18.01
CA ALA A 401 65.47 4.27 16.65
C ALA A 401 65.04 2.81 16.29
N GLN A 402 64.35 2.72 15.13
CA GLN A 402 63.92 1.59 14.24
C GLN A 402 65.10 0.85 13.52
N PRO A 403 64.96 -0.22 12.66
CA PRO A 403 63.86 -0.59 11.72
C PRO A 403 63.68 -2.14 11.46
N PRO A 404 63.22 -2.65 10.28
CA PRO A 404 61.83 -2.77 9.81
C PRO A 404 61.42 -4.22 9.40
N GLY A 405 60.13 -4.48 9.11
CA GLY A 405 59.73 -5.75 8.47
C GLY A 405 58.23 -5.99 8.29
N GLU A 406 57.79 -5.79 7.04
CA GLU A 406 56.68 -6.47 6.34
C GLU A 406 55.19 -6.18 6.61
N THR A 407 54.48 -6.22 5.49
CA THR A 407 53.19 -5.63 5.15
C THR A 407 52.09 -6.67 4.95
N ALA A 408 50.92 -6.39 5.55
CA ALA A 408 49.53 -6.62 5.06
C ALA A 408 48.98 -8.07 4.93
N PRO A 409 47.64 -8.29 4.76
CA PRO A 409 46.48 -7.39 4.90
C PRO A 409 45.34 -7.90 5.82
N HIS A 410 44.46 -6.96 6.18
CA HIS A 410 43.14 -7.17 6.80
C HIS A 410 42.17 -7.97 5.93
N ALA A 411 41.45 -8.91 6.55
CA ALA A 411 40.27 -9.57 5.99
C ALA A 411 38.96 -8.84 6.40
N PRO A 412 37.95 -8.73 5.50
CA PRO A 412 36.69 -8.06 5.80
C PRO A 412 35.69 -8.98 6.51
N VAL A 413 35.06 -8.42 7.55
CA VAL A 413 33.93 -8.98 8.30
C VAL A 413 32.69 -9.04 7.41
N ARG A 414 32.14 -10.25 7.23
CA ARG A 414 30.83 -10.50 6.60
C ARG A 414 29.73 -10.32 7.66
N CYS A 415 28.81 -9.39 7.43
CA CYS A 415 27.54 -9.33 8.17
C CYS A 415 26.47 -10.16 7.46
N THR A 416 25.90 -11.09 8.21
CA THR A 416 24.72 -11.92 7.91
C THR A 416 23.42 -11.16 8.05
#